data_AF-A0A8T0C308-F1
#
_entry.id   AF-A0A8T0C308-F1
#
_cell.length_a   1.000
_cell.length_b   1.000
_cell.length_c   1.000
_cell.angle_alpha   90.00
_cell.angle_beta   90.00
_cell.angle_gamma   90.00
#
_symmetry.space_group_name_H-M   'P 1'
#
loop_
_entity.id
_entity.type
_entity.pdbx_description
1 polymer ?
#
loop_
_entity_poly.entity_id
_entity_poly.type
_entity_poly.pdbx_seq_one_letter_code
_entity_poly.pdbx_strand_id
1 'polypeptide(L)'
;MSCEYFADKGMKIEGNYWLVHPQTGEAWNDESAAAFIAGYVPPHLSEDAIASRKAVMIGEIKRAVYDCLEAQLWRVTKAHERVQLAHLGGSEVERTEANDAYKAELEKREALRQRSDEAELQVADLTSIDALDAFSFKAEL
;
A
#
# COMPACT_ATOMS: atom_id res chain seq x y z
N MET A 1 13.51 -9.48 -17.66
CA MET A 1 12.78 -9.65 -18.94
C MET A 1 13.61 -9.03 -20.04
N SER A 2 13.87 -9.77 -21.14
CA SER A 2 14.83 -9.35 -22.15
C SER A 2 14.16 -8.90 -23.44
N CYS A 3 14.57 -7.73 -23.90
CA CYS A 3 14.40 -7.27 -25.26
C CYS A 3 15.66 -7.68 -26.02
N GLU A 4 15.52 -8.55 -27.03
CA GLU A 4 16.64 -9.11 -27.80
C GLU A 4 16.37 -8.95 -29.29
N TYR A 5 17.33 -8.39 -30.02
CA TYR A 5 17.23 -8.25 -31.47
C TYR A 5 17.90 -9.42 -32.19
N PHE A 6 17.21 -9.96 -33.19
CA PHE A 6 17.73 -10.99 -34.09
C PHE A 6 17.51 -10.53 -35.52
N ALA A 7 18.58 -10.34 -36.29
CA ALA A 7 18.50 -9.84 -37.66
C ALA A 7 17.62 -10.72 -38.60
N ASP A 8 17.52 -12.01 -38.31
CA ASP A 8 16.73 -12.99 -39.09
C ASP A 8 15.27 -13.14 -38.60
N LYS A 9 14.96 -12.73 -37.37
CA LYS A 9 13.66 -12.97 -36.71
C LYS A 9 12.97 -11.72 -36.19
N GLY A 10 13.61 -10.56 -36.30
CA GLY A 10 13.15 -9.29 -35.74
C GLY A 10 13.41 -9.18 -34.24
N MET A 11 12.58 -8.37 -33.57
CA MET A 11 12.74 -8.02 -32.18
C MET A 11 11.96 -8.96 -31.26
N LYS A 12 12.62 -9.57 -30.29
CA LYS A 12 11.96 -10.33 -29.22
C LYS A 12 11.66 -9.38 -28.05
N ILE A 13 10.38 -9.19 -27.75
CA ILE A 13 9.89 -8.33 -26.66
C ILE A 13 9.02 -9.21 -25.75
N GLU A 14 9.41 -9.35 -24.48
CA GLU A 14 8.71 -10.17 -23.48
C GLU A 14 8.41 -11.61 -23.98
N GLY A 15 9.34 -12.21 -24.73
CA GLY A 15 9.21 -13.57 -25.26
C GLY A 15 8.48 -13.71 -26.59
N ASN A 16 7.89 -12.63 -27.13
CA ASN A 16 7.21 -12.61 -28.43
C ASN A 16 8.08 -11.95 -29.50
N TYR A 17 8.05 -12.48 -30.72
CA TYR A 17 8.79 -11.91 -31.84
C TYR A 17 7.95 -10.90 -32.62
N TRP A 18 8.54 -9.77 -32.92
CA TRP A 18 7.97 -8.66 -33.66
C TRP A 18 8.84 -8.37 -34.87
N LEU A 19 8.26 -8.48 -36.07
CA LEU A 19 8.97 -8.18 -37.33
C LEU A 19 9.02 -6.69 -37.64
N VAL A 20 8.12 -5.91 -37.04
CA VAL A 20 7.92 -4.49 -37.31
C VAL A 20 7.98 -3.71 -35.99
N HIS A 21 8.58 -2.52 -36.03
CA HIS A 21 8.69 -1.61 -34.91
C HIS A 21 7.32 -1.03 -34.54
N PRO A 22 6.86 -1.14 -33.28
CA PRO A 22 5.50 -0.78 -32.89
C PRO A 22 5.20 0.73 -32.98
N GLN A 23 6.21 1.59 -32.80
CA GLN A 23 6.03 3.06 -32.87
C GLN A 23 6.17 3.64 -34.27
N THR A 24 7.09 3.12 -35.11
CA THR A 24 7.38 3.69 -36.44
C THR A 24 6.69 2.93 -37.57
N GLY A 25 6.31 1.66 -37.36
CA GLY A 25 5.74 0.81 -38.40
C GLY A 25 6.76 0.27 -39.41
N GLU A 26 8.05 0.50 -39.19
CA GLU A 26 9.14 0.06 -40.08
C GLU A 26 9.74 -1.27 -39.63
N ALA A 27 10.44 -1.97 -40.54
CA ALA A 27 11.17 -3.18 -40.19
C ALA A 27 12.30 -2.86 -39.20
N TRP A 28 12.54 -3.75 -38.24
CA TRP A 28 13.63 -3.59 -37.27
C TRP A 28 15.00 -3.62 -37.95
N ASN A 29 15.85 -2.67 -37.55
CA ASN A 29 17.26 -2.64 -37.90
C ASN A 29 18.09 -2.46 -36.62
N ASP A 30 19.41 -2.59 -36.72
CA ASP A 30 20.31 -2.51 -35.56
C ASP A 30 20.14 -1.20 -34.77
N GLU A 31 19.94 -0.07 -35.46
CA GLU A 31 19.80 1.25 -34.83
C GLU A 31 18.46 1.41 -34.09
N SER A 32 17.34 1.07 -34.74
CA SER A 32 16.00 1.18 -34.15
C SER A 32 15.79 0.16 -33.03
N ALA A 33 16.35 -1.04 -33.16
CA ALA A 33 16.33 -2.04 -32.11
C ALA A 33 17.18 -1.61 -30.90
N ALA A 34 18.40 -1.10 -31.10
CA ALA A 34 19.22 -0.60 -30.02
C ALA A 34 18.55 0.57 -29.28
N ALA A 35 17.98 1.53 -30.02
CA ALA A 35 17.25 2.66 -29.44
C ALA A 35 16.03 2.19 -28.63
N PHE A 36 15.26 1.22 -29.16
CA PHE A 36 14.12 0.65 -28.45
C PHE A 36 14.54 -0.11 -27.19
N ILE A 37 15.56 -0.97 -27.26
CA ILE A 37 16.08 -1.72 -26.10
C ILE A 37 16.53 -0.76 -25.01
N ALA A 38 17.24 0.31 -25.37
CA ALA A 38 17.75 1.28 -24.40
C ALA A 38 16.64 2.05 -23.68
N GLY A 39 15.49 2.27 -24.33
CA GLY A 39 14.34 3.01 -23.78
C GLY A 39 13.18 2.15 -23.29
N TYR A 40 13.21 0.83 -23.49
CA TYR A 40 12.08 -0.04 -23.17
C TYR A 40 11.97 -0.27 -21.66
N VAL A 41 10.92 0.30 -21.08
CA VAL A 41 10.45 -0.07 -19.74
C VAL A 41 9.23 -0.97 -19.93
N PRO A 42 9.22 -2.20 -19.39
CA PRO A 42 8.06 -3.06 -19.43
C PRO A 42 6.82 -2.33 -18.88
N PRO A 43 5.63 -2.45 -19.51
CA PRO A 43 4.44 -1.71 -19.08
C PRO A 43 4.06 -1.94 -17.62
N HIS A 44 4.30 -3.15 -17.13
CA HIS A 44 4.08 -3.50 -15.74
C HIS A 44 5.09 -2.85 -14.78
N LEU A 45 6.27 -2.41 -15.23
CA LEU A 45 7.24 -1.66 -14.41
C LEU A 45 7.21 -0.15 -14.67
N SER A 46 6.21 0.33 -15.42
CA SER A 46 6.04 1.76 -15.67
C SER A 46 5.74 2.53 -14.38
N GLU A 47 6.04 3.84 -14.39
CA GLU A 47 5.70 4.73 -13.27
C GLU A 47 4.19 4.70 -12.97
N ASP A 48 3.34 4.61 -14.00
CA ASP A 48 1.89 4.48 -13.86
C ASP A 48 1.48 3.17 -13.18
N ALA A 49 2.14 2.06 -13.52
CA ALA A 49 1.89 0.77 -12.87
C ALA A 49 2.32 0.80 -11.39
N ILE A 50 3.47 1.40 -11.08
CA ILE A 50 3.96 1.60 -9.72
C ILE A 50 3.00 2.49 -8.92
N ALA A 51 2.57 3.61 -9.48
CA ALA A 51 1.60 4.53 -8.86
C ALA A 51 0.25 3.85 -8.62
N SER A 52 -0.24 3.07 -9.59
CA SER A 52 -1.47 2.30 -9.45
C SER A 52 -1.35 1.27 -8.32
N ARG A 53 -0.21 0.55 -8.24
CA ARG A 53 0.03 -0.43 -7.19
C ARG A 53 0.12 0.22 -5.80
N LYS A 54 0.78 1.38 -5.67
CA LYS A 54 0.80 2.18 -4.43
C LYS A 54 -0.61 2.54 -3.97
N ALA A 55 -1.45 3.02 -4.88
CA ALA A 55 -2.82 3.40 -4.55
C ALA A 55 -3.65 2.21 -4.02
N VAL A 56 -3.48 1.03 -4.63
CA VAL A 56 -4.11 -0.22 -4.15
C VAL A 56 -3.62 -0.55 -2.74
N MET A 57 -2.30 -0.55 -2.52
CA MET A 57 -1.70 -0.88 -1.21
C MET A 57 -2.16 0.07 -0.10
N ILE A 58 -2.20 1.39 -0.37
CA ILE A 58 -2.73 2.38 0.57
C ILE A 58 -4.21 2.10 0.89
N GLY A 59 -5.00 1.72 -0.12
CA GLY A 59 -6.39 1.31 0.08
C GLY A 59 -6.54 0.08 0.97
N GLU A 60 -5.66 -0.91 0.80
CA GLU A 60 -5.63 -2.13 1.62
C GLU A 60 -5.26 -1.82 3.08
N ILE A 61 -4.25 -0.97 3.32
CA ILE A 61 -3.86 -0.50 4.66
C ILE A 61 -5.07 0.15 5.34
N LYS A 62 -5.70 1.14 4.69
CA LYS A 62 -6.85 1.87 5.23
C LYS A 62 -8.01 0.95 5.56
N ARG A 63 -8.30 -0.01 4.69
CA ARG A 63 -9.36 -0.99 4.92
C ARG A 63 -9.03 -1.88 6.14
N ALA A 64 -7.82 -2.40 6.22
CA ALA A 64 -7.41 -3.24 7.36
C ALA A 64 -7.49 -2.48 8.70
N VAL A 65 -7.09 -1.20 8.72
CA VAL A 65 -7.19 -0.34 9.90
C VAL A 65 -8.65 -0.09 10.26
N TYR A 66 -9.49 0.26 9.29
CA TYR A 66 -10.92 0.44 9.49
C TYR A 66 -11.57 -0.80 10.09
N ASP A 67 -11.37 -1.98 9.48
CA ASP A 67 -11.93 -3.25 9.93
C ASP A 67 -11.48 -3.59 11.37
N CYS A 68 -10.21 -3.34 11.70
CA CYS A 68 -9.68 -3.54 13.05
C CYS A 68 -10.34 -2.59 14.07
N LEU A 69 -10.45 -1.30 13.74
CA LEU A 69 -11.06 -0.29 14.59
C LEU A 69 -12.57 -0.51 14.78
N GLU A 70 -13.26 -0.99 13.75
CA GLU A 70 -14.67 -1.35 13.81
C GLU A 70 -14.87 -2.60 14.69
N ALA A 71 -14.10 -3.67 14.46
CA ALA A 71 -14.18 -4.91 15.23
C ALA A 71 -13.92 -4.71 16.74
N GLN A 72 -13.13 -3.69 17.12
CA GLN A 72 -12.84 -3.36 18.52
C GLN A 72 -13.61 -2.14 19.04
N LEU A 73 -14.57 -1.59 18.28
CA LEU A 73 -15.36 -0.42 18.72
C LEU A 73 -16.06 -0.65 20.05
N TRP A 74 -16.55 -1.88 20.28
CA TRP A 74 -17.22 -2.27 21.52
C TRP A 74 -16.37 -2.05 22.78
N ARG A 75 -15.03 -2.11 22.69
CA ARG A 75 -14.14 -1.86 23.83
C ARG A 75 -14.25 -0.43 24.31
N VAL A 76 -14.22 0.52 23.36
CA VAL A 76 -14.38 1.96 23.63
C VAL A 76 -15.77 2.24 24.17
N THR A 77 -16.80 1.66 23.55
CA THR A 77 -18.19 1.84 24.01
C THR A 77 -18.35 1.36 25.47
N LYS A 78 -17.86 0.17 25.80
CA LYS A 78 -17.90 -0.35 27.17
C LYS A 78 -17.07 0.48 28.15
N ALA A 79 -15.90 0.96 27.75
CA ALA A 79 -15.09 1.82 28.60
C ALA A 79 -15.78 3.17 28.85
N HIS A 80 -16.44 3.74 27.84
CA HIS A 80 -17.24 4.96 27.99
C HIS A 80 -18.46 4.76 28.90
N GLU A 81 -19.18 3.64 28.76
CA GLU A 81 -20.29 3.28 29.66
C GLU A 81 -19.83 3.20 31.13
N ARG A 82 -18.64 2.64 31.38
CA ARG A 82 -18.06 2.59 32.73
C ARG A 82 -17.78 3.97 33.30
N VAL A 83 -17.27 4.90 32.48
CA VAL A 83 -17.11 6.31 32.88
C VAL A 83 -18.44 6.93 33.27
N GLN A 84 -19.49 6.70 32.49
CA GLN A 84 -20.84 7.21 32.80
C GLN A 84 -21.37 6.63 34.12
N LEU A 85 -21.18 5.34 34.36
CA LEU A 85 -21.58 4.69 35.62
C LEU A 85 -20.80 5.24 36.82
N ALA A 86 -19.49 5.42 36.70
CA ALA A 86 -18.66 6.00 37.75
C ALA A 86 -19.06 7.45 38.09
N HIS A 87 -19.54 8.20 37.09
CA HIS A 87 -20.07 9.54 37.34
C HIS A 87 -21.35 9.53 38.19
N LEU A 88 -22.18 8.49 38.08
CA LEU A 88 -23.40 8.33 38.89
C LEU A 88 -23.10 7.90 40.34
N GLY A 89 -22.06 7.10 40.58
CA GLY A 89 -21.71 6.55 41.90
C GLY A 89 -21.08 7.54 42.88
N GLY A 90 -20.56 8.67 42.40
CA GLY A 90 -20.05 9.77 43.24
C GLY A 90 -18.65 9.57 43.84
N SER A 91 -18.02 8.40 43.69
CA SER A 91 -16.64 8.14 44.12
C SER A 91 -15.63 8.74 43.14
N GLU A 92 -14.74 9.60 43.63
CA GLU A 92 -13.71 10.23 42.78
C GLU A 92 -12.69 9.21 42.27
N VAL A 93 -12.34 8.22 43.10
CA VAL A 93 -11.39 7.15 42.72
C VAL A 93 -11.92 6.33 41.56
N GLU A 94 -13.18 5.90 41.63
CA GLU A 94 -13.82 5.11 40.55
C GLU A 94 -13.92 5.92 39.25
N ARG A 95 -14.14 7.23 39.34
CA ARG A 95 -14.16 8.13 38.17
C ARG A 95 -12.78 8.25 37.54
N THR A 96 -11.72 8.37 38.33
CA THR A 96 -10.35 8.42 37.81
C THR A 96 -10.00 7.12 37.10
N GLU A 97 -10.22 5.98 37.75
CA GLU A 97 -9.91 4.66 37.16
C GLU A 97 -10.68 4.39 35.87
N ALA A 98 -11.98 4.72 35.83
CA ALA A 98 -12.79 4.56 34.63
C ALA A 98 -12.31 5.47 33.49
N ASN A 99 -11.94 6.72 33.80
CA ASN A 99 -11.40 7.65 32.80
C ASN A 99 -10.04 7.21 32.25
N ASP A 100 -9.15 6.71 33.10
CA ASP A 100 -7.84 6.23 32.68
C ASP A 100 -7.97 4.98 31.79
N ALA A 101 -8.87 4.06 32.13
CA ALA A 101 -9.16 2.91 31.29
C ALA A 101 -9.76 3.32 29.93
N TYR A 102 -10.65 4.32 29.90
CA TYR A 102 -11.20 4.86 28.66
C TYR A 102 -10.13 5.52 27.79
N LYS A 103 -9.27 6.35 28.39
CA LYS A 103 -8.14 6.98 27.69
C LYS A 103 -7.19 5.94 27.10
N ALA A 104 -6.86 4.89 27.86
CA ALA A 104 -5.99 3.82 27.37
C ALA A 104 -6.55 3.13 26.10
N GLU A 105 -7.87 2.91 26.02
CA GLU A 105 -8.49 2.37 24.79
C GLU A 105 -8.47 3.37 23.63
N LEU A 106 -8.62 4.67 23.89
CA LEU A 106 -8.47 5.70 22.86
C LEU A 106 -7.03 5.81 22.35
N GLU A 107 -6.03 5.72 23.24
CA GLU A 107 -4.61 5.78 22.91
C GLU A 107 -4.20 4.61 22.00
N LYS A 108 -4.69 3.39 22.26
CA LYS A 108 -4.46 2.25 21.34
C LYS A 108 -4.98 2.53 19.94
N ARG A 109 -6.18 3.13 19.83
CA ARG A 109 -6.79 3.48 18.54
C ARG A 109 -6.04 4.59 17.82
N GLU A 110 -5.52 5.55 18.56
CA GLU A 110 -4.66 6.60 18.02
C GLU A 110 -3.32 6.02 17.54
N ALA A 111 -2.69 5.15 18.33
CA ALA A 111 -1.45 4.48 17.93
C ALA A 111 -1.61 3.64 16.65
N LEU A 112 -2.75 2.95 16.48
CA LEU A 112 -3.04 2.24 15.24
C LEU A 112 -3.22 3.20 14.05
N ARG A 113 -3.87 4.35 14.24
CA ARG A 113 -3.98 5.37 13.18
C ARG A 113 -2.62 5.93 12.79
N GLN A 114 -1.77 6.25 13.76
CA GLN A 114 -0.41 6.73 13.51
C GLN A 114 0.44 5.68 12.76
N ARG A 115 0.34 4.40 13.15
CA ARG A 115 0.98 3.30 12.41
C ARG A 115 0.48 3.18 10.97
N SER A 116 -0.80 3.49 10.71
CA SER A 116 -1.35 3.58 9.35
C SER A 116 -0.69 4.70 8.56
N ASP A 117 -0.61 5.90 9.14
CA ASP A 117 -0.02 7.07 8.48
C ASP A 117 1.46 6.81 8.14
N GLU A 118 2.21 6.21 9.07
CA GLU A 118 3.60 5.80 8.85
C GLU A 118 3.73 4.75 7.74
N ALA A 119 2.82 3.76 7.71
CA ALA A 119 2.81 2.74 6.65
C ALA A 119 2.49 3.35 5.27
N GLU A 120 1.56 4.30 5.20
CA GLU A 120 1.25 5.02 3.96
C GLU A 120 2.45 5.82 3.44
N LEU A 121 3.20 6.47 4.33
CA LEU A 121 4.44 7.16 3.99
C LEU A 121 5.51 6.19 3.48
N GLN A 122 5.69 5.04 4.15
CA GLN A 122 6.61 4.01 3.68
C GLN A 122 6.26 3.53 2.27
N VAL A 123 4.99 3.27 1.98
CA VAL A 123 4.54 2.89 0.63
C VAL A 123 4.80 3.99 -0.39
N ALA A 124 4.63 5.27 -0.02
CA ALA A 124 4.91 6.40 -0.88
C ALA A 124 6.38 6.46 -1.31
N ASP A 125 7.31 6.05 -0.44
CA ASP A 125 8.75 6.06 -0.69
C ASP A 125 9.27 4.87 -1.52
N LEU A 126 8.47 3.81 -1.69
CA LEU A 126 8.87 2.64 -2.47
C LEU A 126 8.94 2.96 -3.97
N THR A 127 9.99 2.53 -4.65
CA THR A 127 10.23 2.88 -6.08
C THR A 127 10.11 1.71 -7.04
N SER A 128 9.87 0.49 -6.55
CA SER A 128 9.75 -0.71 -7.38
C SER A 128 8.55 -1.56 -6.98
N ILE A 129 8.04 -2.33 -7.95
CA ILE A 129 6.93 -3.26 -7.71
C ILE A 129 7.34 -4.38 -6.77
N ASP A 130 8.55 -4.92 -6.91
CA ASP A 130 9.04 -5.96 -6.00
C ASP A 130 9.06 -5.48 -4.55
N ALA A 131 9.44 -4.22 -4.31
CA ALA A 131 9.43 -3.65 -2.97
C ALA A 131 7.99 -3.41 -2.45
N LEU A 132 7.08 -3.00 -3.34
CA LEU A 132 5.65 -2.88 -3.01
C LEU A 132 5.03 -4.23 -2.68
N ASP A 133 5.37 -5.30 -3.40
CA ASP A 133 4.82 -6.63 -3.17
C ASP A 133 5.43 -7.33 -1.96
N ALA A 134 6.66 -6.96 -1.58
CA ALA A 134 7.28 -7.41 -0.33
C ALA A 134 6.79 -6.64 0.90
N PHE A 135 6.17 -5.47 0.72
CA PHE A 135 5.64 -4.68 1.82
C PHE A 135 4.48 -5.41 2.50
N SER A 136 4.44 -5.37 3.83
CA SER A 136 3.34 -5.95 4.60
C SER A 136 2.97 -5.06 5.77
N PHE A 137 1.67 -4.90 5.99
CA PHE A 137 1.13 -4.15 7.10
C PHE A 137 0.07 -5.00 7.81
N LYS A 138 0.10 -5.00 9.14
CA LYS A 138 -0.84 -5.74 9.99
C LYS A 138 -1.51 -4.79 10.97
N ALA A 139 -2.83 -4.65 10.86
CA ALA A 139 -3.64 -3.83 11.75
C ALA A 139 -3.95 -4.59 13.05
N GLU A 140 -3.38 -4.15 14.16
CA GLU A 140 -3.58 -4.75 15.50
C GLU A 140 -3.57 -3.66 16.58
N LEU A 141 -4.41 -3.84 17.60
CA LEU A 141 -4.61 -2.97 18.77
C LEU A 141 -4.06 -3.57 20.06
#